data_AF-A0A077WSH9-F1
#
_entry.id   AF-A0A077WSH9-F1
#
_cell.length_a   1.000
_cell.length_b   1.000
_cell.length_c   1.000
_cell.angle_alpha   90.00
_cell.angle_beta   90.00
_cell.angle_gamma   90.00
#
_symmetry.space_group_name_H-M   'P 1'
#
loop_
_entity.id
_entity.type
_entity.pdbx_description
1 polymer ?
#
loop_
_entity_poly.entity_id
_entity_poly.type
_entity_poly.pdbx_seq_one_letter_code
_entity_poly.pdbx_strand_id
1 'polypeptide(L)'
;MEAAQQQVFPFILAECVKTSLQLPNSWKTDKSLLDLLALIQATILRGSSISFQEMALNQAYRLFLDGDLSTINLQLEDTSISQCVLWNGSNMTENMDISVLFPAIVGNCRKEAKSPIHDCLALLQQLGDRLIDSRSNMLSTQKMALVRTIASIANKCSHPQMPETVKLYAQSRLVPILKDGASYPGHSRLDACLVTIWLAKALLIRGQAAGMDMLNVMMDMLSIPEPLALDIAQSFTVLLQDDELVLTRASFANVSILYKQRIFYHCIPILISRAESAPNEAIRYNHLCAFSYIIINLPIQVITNEVHKFIGGFITSLRIMTLSDLLISLLHVAEKIVPGAMGELTIEHVHSLVEALLMLGTSNRHMIVRIAALQALSALTTRHDGTLLHQIAPVVIRQLAIALDDKKRQVRRVAVTCRANWFALIQ
;
A
#
# COMPACT_ATOMS: atom_id res chain seq x y z
N MET A 1 -32.53 -3.19 2.38
CA MET A 1 -31.51 -4.18 1.98
C MET A 1 -32.03 -5.08 0.87
N GLU A 2 -33.19 -5.71 1.04
CA GLU A 2 -33.83 -6.57 0.03
C GLU A 2 -34.00 -5.90 -1.36
N ALA A 3 -34.51 -4.66 -1.41
CA ALA A 3 -34.59 -3.90 -2.67
C ALA A 3 -33.23 -3.70 -3.35
N ALA A 4 -32.16 -3.48 -2.56
CA ALA A 4 -30.81 -3.33 -3.10
C ALA A 4 -30.26 -4.67 -3.66
N GLN A 5 -30.59 -5.79 -3.02
CA GLN A 5 -30.23 -7.12 -3.51
C GLN A 5 -30.94 -7.48 -4.82
N GLN A 6 -32.24 -7.23 -4.89
CA GLN A 6 -33.07 -7.68 -6.02
C GLN A 6 -32.99 -6.74 -7.22
N GLN A 7 -32.76 -5.43 -7.01
CA GLN A 7 -32.80 -4.43 -8.07
C GLN A 7 -31.42 -3.85 -8.35
N VAL A 8 -30.73 -3.35 -7.33
CA VAL A 8 -29.49 -2.56 -7.52
C VAL A 8 -28.30 -3.45 -7.87
N PHE A 9 -28.09 -4.55 -7.13
CA PHE A 9 -26.97 -5.46 -7.34
C PHE A 9 -26.93 -6.04 -8.77
N PRO A 10 -27.98 -6.72 -9.27
CA PRO A 10 -27.98 -7.29 -10.61
C PRO A 10 -27.96 -6.22 -11.70
N PHE A 11 -28.60 -5.07 -11.49
CA PHE A 11 -28.62 -3.97 -12.46
C PHE A 11 -27.23 -3.38 -12.69
N ILE A 12 -26.50 -3.02 -11.62
CA ILE A 12 -25.13 -2.50 -11.74
C ILE A 12 -24.22 -3.53 -12.42
N LEU A 13 -24.30 -4.80 -12.03
CA LEU A 13 -23.46 -5.85 -12.62
C LEU A 13 -23.76 -6.00 -14.13
N ALA A 14 -25.04 -5.99 -14.51
CA ALA A 14 -25.46 -6.08 -15.90
C ALA A 14 -24.98 -4.89 -16.74
N GLU A 15 -25.20 -3.66 -16.26
CA GLU A 15 -24.78 -2.45 -16.98
C GLU A 15 -23.26 -2.35 -17.12
N CYS A 16 -22.50 -2.71 -16.08
CA CYS A 16 -21.05 -2.79 -16.18
C CYS A 16 -20.60 -3.80 -17.25
N VAL A 17 -21.21 -4.98 -17.30
CA VAL A 17 -20.89 -5.97 -18.36
C VAL A 17 -21.27 -5.45 -19.74
N LYS A 18 -22.42 -4.78 -19.90
CA LYS A 18 -22.78 -4.15 -21.18
C LYS A 18 -21.74 -3.12 -21.62
N THR A 19 -21.24 -2.31 -20.70
CA THR A 19 -20.19 -1.32 -20.98
C THR A 19 -18.89 -1.99 -21.38
N SER A 20 -18.47 -3.06 -20.68
CA SER A 20 -17.26 -3.81 -21.02
C SER A 20 -17.35 -4.46 -22.42
N LEU A 21 -18.55 -4.91 -22.79
CA LEU A 21 -18.86 -5.49 -24.11
C LEU A 21 -19.15 -4.45 -25.20
N GLN A 22 -19.14 -3.16 -24.88
CA GLN A 22 -19.46 -2.06 -25.81
C GLN A 22 -20.85 -2.19 -26.46
N LEU A 23 -21.82 -2.72 -25.71
CA LEU A 23 -23.20 -2.85 -26.21
C LEU A 23 -23.87 -1.48 -26.36
N PRO A 24 -24.81 -1.33 -27.31
CA PRO A 24 -25.55 -0.08 -27.49
C PRO A 24 -26.30 0.32 -26.23
N ASN A 25 -26.40 1.63 -25.97
CA ASN A 25 -27.01 2.22 -24.78
C ASN A 25 -26.37 1.82 -23.44
N SER A 26 -25.14 1.27 -23.45
CA SER A 26 -24.38 1.01 -22.23
C SER A 26 -23.90 2.30 -21.56
N TRP A 27 -23.56 2.20 -20.28
CA TRP A 27 -23.00 3.33 -19.53
C TRP A 27 -21.66 3.77 -20.09
N LYS A 28 -21.40 5.07 -20.01
CA LYS A 28 -20.05 5.61 -20.11
C LYS A 28 -19.44 5.60 -18.72
N THR A 29 -18.41 4.80 -18.53
CA THR A 29 -17.72 4.67 -17.24
C THR A 29 -16.30 5.23 -17.30
N ASP A 30 -15.77 5.55 -16.13
CA ASP A 30 -14.36 5.76 -15.89
C ASP A 30 -13.93 4.92 -14.67
N LYS A 31 -12.63 4.90 -14.38
CA LYS A 31 -12.07 4.15 -13.26
C LYS A 31 -12.72 4.52 -11.91
N SER A 32 -12.91 5.80 -11.64
CA SER A 32 -13.47 6.29 -10.37
C SER A 32 -14.91 5.83 -10.18
N LEU A 33 -15.71 5.85 -11.24
CA LEU A 33 -17.09 5.37 -11.22
C LEU A 33 -17.14 3.86 -11.03
N LEU A 34 -16.27 3.09 -11.70
CA LEU A 34 -16.19 1.64 -11.52
C LEU A 34 -15.78 1.26 -10.09
N ASP A 35 -14.82 1.98 -9.49
CA ASP A 35 -14.43 1.79 -8.09
C ASP A 35 -15.61 2.07 -7.13
N LEU A 36 -16.40 3.13 -7.39
CA LEU A 36 -17.60 3.44 -6.60
C LEU A 36 -18.68 2.35 -6.75
N LEU A 37 -18.93 1.89 -7.98
CA LEU A 37 -19.90 0.82 -8.26
C LEU A 37 -19.47 -0.49 -7.58
N ALA A 38 -18.18 -0.81 -7.60
CA ALA A 38 -17.62 -1.93 -6.86
C ALA A 38 -17.84 -1.80 -5.35
N LEU A 39 -17.66 -0.60 -4.79
CA LEU A 39 -17.93 -0.35 -3.37
C LEU A 39 -19.42 -0.48 -3.01
N ILE A 40 -20.33 -0.10 -3.91
CA ILE A 40 -21.77 -0.31 -3.75
C ILE A 40 -22.08 -1.82 -3.71
N GLN A 41 -21.55 -2.59 -4.67
CA GLN A 41 -21.69 -4.05 -4.72
C GLN A 41 -21.18 -4.71 -3.44
N ALA A 42 -19.98 -4.33 -2.99
CA ALA A 42 -19.39 -4.78 -1.74
C ALA A 42 -20.31 -4.45 -0.54
N THR A 43 -20.82 -3.23 -0.47
CA THR A 43 -21.68 -2.78 0.65
C THR A 43 -23.01 -3.55 0.70
N ILE A 44 -23.63 -3.81 -0.45
CA ILE A 44 -24.84 -4.64 -0.52
C ILE A 44 -24.53 -6.04 0.01
N LEU A 45 -23.44 -6.67 -0.42
CA LEU A 45 -23.06 -8.02 0.02
C LEU A 45 -22.78 -8.08 1.52
N ARG A 46 -22.09 -7.09 2.08
CA ARG A 46 -21.84 -6.99 3.53
C ARG A 46 -23.13 -7.00 4.35
N GLY A 47 -24.17 -6.35 3.84
CA GLY A 47 -25.50 -6.31 4.47
C GLY A 47 -26.41 -7.50 4.16
N SER A 48 -25.99 -8.43 3.31
CA SER A 48 -26.86 -9.47 2.75
C SER A 48 -26.91 -10.77 3.54
N SER A 49 -27.90 -11.62 3.24
CA SER A 49 -28.00 -12.98 3.76
C SER A 49 -26.91 -13.88 3.18
N ILE A 50 -26.62 -14.99 3.87
CA ILE A 50 -25.67 -16.00 3.38
C ILE A 50 -26.14 -16.56 2.03
N SER A 51 -27.44 -16.85 1.87
CA SER A 51 -28.01 -17.36 0.62
C SER A 51 -27.78 -16.41 -0.57
N PHE A 52 -27.93 -15.10 -0.36
CA PHE A 52 -27.66 -14.11 -1.42
C PHE A 52 -26.17 -14.01 -1.74
N GLN A 53 -25.30 -14.07 -0.71
CA GLN A 53 -23.85 -14.09 -0.91
C GLN A 53 -23.41 -15.33 -1.71
N GLU A 54 -23.97 -16.52 -1.43
CA GLU A 54 -23.71 -17.74 -2.19
C GLU A 54 -24.12 -17.60 -3.66
N MET A 55 -25.30 -17.04 -3.93
CA MET A 55 -25.76 -16.72 -5.29
C MET A 55 -24.77 -15.77 -5.99
N ALA A 56 -24.40 -14.67 -5.33
CA ALA A 56 -23.51 -13.66 -5.89
C ALA A 56 -22.10 -14.22 -6.16
N LEU A 57 -21.58 -15.08 -5.27
CA LEU A 57 -20.31 -15.78 -5.50
C LEU A 57 -20.40 -16.66 -6.75
N ASN A 58 -21.44 -17.50 -6.85
CA ASN A 58 -21.63 -18.37 -8.01
C ASN A 58 -21.71 -17.56 -9.32
N GLN A 59 -22.50 -16.50 -9.33
CA GLN A 59 -22.58 -15.57 -10.45
C GLN A 59 -21.22 -14.95 -10.80
N ALA A 60 -20.47 -14.46 -9.81
CA ALA A 60 -19.16 -13.85 -10.05
C ALA A 60 -18.13 -14.84 -10.59
N TYR A 61 -18.07 -16.06 -10.06
CA TYR A 61 -17.14 -17.07 -10.56
C TYR A 61 -17.44 -17.49 -12.00
N ARG A 62 -18.70 -17.80 -12.30
CA ARG A 62 -19.14 -18.14 -13.66
C ARG A 62 -18.89 -17.00 -14.64
N LEU A 63 -19.22 -15.77 -14.24
CA LEU A 63 -19.04 -14.59 -15.09
C LEU A 63 -17.56 -14.30 -15.36
N PHE A 64 -16.74 -14.19 -14.31
CA PHE A 64 -15.35 -13.72 -14.44
C PHE A 64 -14.37 -14.84 -14.80
N LEU A 65 -14.54 -16.06 -14.30
CA LEU A 65 -13.61 -17.15 -14.61
C LEU A 65 -14.02 -17.95 -15.84
N ASP A 66 -15.31 -18.26 -15.98
CA ASP A 66 -15.81 -19.10 -17.07
C ASP A 66 -16.31 -18.29 -18.28
N GLY A 67 -16.49 -16.97 -18.13
CA GLY A 67 -17.01 -16.09 -19.18
C GLY A 67 -18.51 -16.30 -19.45
N ASP A 68 -19.24 -16.86 -18.50
CA ASP A 68 -20.63 -17.26 -18.66
C ASP A 68 -21.60 -16.09 -18.44
N LEU A 69 -22.00 -15.48 -19.56
CA LEU A 69 -22.93 -14.36 -19.61
C LEU A 69 -24.38 -14.74 -19.30
N SER A 70 -24.75 -16.03 -19.29
CA SER A 70 -26.13 -16.47 -18.95
C SER A 70 -26.53 -16.11 -17.52
N THR A 71 -25.54 -15.84 -16.68
CA THR A 71 -25.73 -15.39 -15.30
C THR A 71 -26.27 -13.97 -15.22
N ILE A 72 -26.24 -13.22 -16.31
CA ILE A 72 -26.78 -11.86 -16.41
C ILE A 72 -27.93 -11.91 -17.41
N ASN A 73 -29.07 -11.34 -17.05
CA ASN A 73 -30.25 -11.30 -17.91
C ASN A 73 -30.06 -10.26 -19.05
N LEU A 74 -29.04 -10.45 -19.89
CA LEU A 74 -28.78 -9.64 -21.06
C LEU A 74 -29.63 -10.19 -22.20
N GLN A 75 -30.57 -9.40 -22.70
CA GLN A 75 -31.22 -9.65 -23.98
C GLN A 75 -30.19 -9.38 -25.09
N LEU A 76 -29.32 -10.36 -25.35
CA LEU A 76 -28.33 -10.29 -26.42
C LEU A 76 -29.00 -10.72 -27.72
N GLU A 77 -29.23 -9.77 -28.63
CA GLU A 77 -29.72 -10.05 -29.98
C GLU A 77 -28.66 -10.74 -30.86
N ASP A 78 -27.38 -10.65 -30.48
CA ASP A 78 -26.24 -11.22 -31.20
C ASP A 78 -25.62 -12.44 -30.49
N THR A 79 -25.71 -13.60 -31.14
CA THR A 79 -25.14 -14.88 -30.69
C THR A 79 -23.61 -14.98 -30.84
N SER A 80 -22.93 -13.91 -31.26
CA SER A 80 -21.49 -13.88 -31.56
C SER A 80 -20.59 -13.55 -30.36
N ILE A 81 -21.14 -13.26 -29.17
CA ILE A 81 -20.39 -12.86 -27.96
C ILE A 81 -20.17 -14.07 -27.01
N SER A 82 -19.92 -15.25 -27.58
CA SER A 82 -20.03 -16.52 -26.85
C SER A 82 -18.88 -16.87 -25.90
N GLN A 83 -17.87 -16.03 -25.73
CA GLN A 83 -16.82 -16.22 -24.70
C GLN A 83 -16.07 -14.91 -24.46
N CYS A 84 -16.61 -14.06 -23.59
CA CYS A 84 -15.87 -12.89 -23.12
C CYS A 84 -15.04 -13.29 -21.89
N VAL A 85 -13.75 -13.54 -22.09
CA VAL A 85 -12.83 -13.60 -20.95
C VAL A 85 -12.63 -12.16 -20.48
N LEU A 86 -13.40 -11.75 -19.46
CA LEU A 86 -13.36 -10.40 -18.87
C LEU A 86 -11.95 -9.97 -18.41
N TRP A 87 -11.01 -10.92 -18.30
CA TRP A 87 -9.60 -10.69 -17.97
C TRP A 87 -8.68 -10.44 -19.19
N ASN A 88 -9.05 -10.81 -20.42
CA ASN A 88 -8.12 -10.92 -21.56
C ASN A 88 -8.56 -10.18 -22.85
N GLY A 89 -9.30 -9.07 -22.73
CA GLY A 89 -9.66 -8.25 -23.90
C GLY A 89 -8.47 -7.45 -24.44
N SER A 90 -7.96 -7.78 -25.64
CA SER A 90 -6.87 -7.04 -26.30
C SER A 90 -7.20 -5.59 -26.69
N ASN A 91 -8.48 -5.21 -26.65
CA ASN A 91 -8.98 -3.86 -26.95
C ASN A 91 -9.61 -3.16 -25.72
N MET A 92 -9.39 -3.67 -24.51
CA MET A 92 -9.98 -3.10 -23.30
C MET A 92 -9.20 -1.86 -22.85
N THR A 93 -9.90 -0.75 -22.57
CA THR A 93 -9.33 0.40 -21.88
C THR A 93 -9.64 0.33 -20.39
N GLU A 94 -8.88 1.04 -19.54
CA GLU A 94 -9.16 1.06 -18.08
C GLU A 94 -10.60 1.50 -17.76
N ASN A 95 -11.20 2.33 -18.61
CA ASN A 95 -12.58 2.80 -18.45
C ASN A 95 -13.64 1.72 -18.71
N MET A 96 -13.27 0.63 -19.38
CA MET A 96 -14.16 -0.49 -19.73
C MET A 96 -13.83 -1.77 -18.94
N ASP A 97 -12.80 -1.74 -18.10
CA ASP A 97 -12.35 -2.89 -17.32
C ASP A 97 -13.13 -3.03 -16.02
N ILE A 98 -14.06 -3.99 -16.00
CA ILE A 98 -14.92 -4.25 -14.86
C ILE A 98 -14.32 -5.24 -13.85
N SER A 99 -13.05 -5.61 -14.02
CA SER A 99 -12.37 -6.61 -13.17
C SER A 99 -12.44 -6.27 -11.68
N VAL A 100 -12.55 -4.98 -11.31
CA VAL A 100 -12.69 -4.53 -9.92
C VAL A 100 -13.94 -5.06 -9.21
N LEU A 101 -15.00 -5.39 -9.96
CA LEU A 101 -16.22 -5.98 -9.39
C LEU A 101 -15.98 -7.38 -8.82
N PHE A 102 -15.03 -8.13 -9.37
CA PHE A 102 -14.75 -9.49 -8.92
C PHE A 102 -14.26 -9.57 -7.46
N PRO A 103 -13.17 -8.90 -7.05
CA PRO A 103 -12.78 -8.85 -5.64
C PRO A 103 -13.81 -8.12 -4.78
N ALA A 104 -14.59 -7.19 -5.33
CA ALA A 104 -15.68 -6.57 -4.58
C ALA A 104 -16.77 -7.57 -4.20
N ILE A 105 -17.02 -8.59 -5.02
CA ILE A 105 -17.95 -9.68 -4.70
C ILE A 105 -17.30 -10.74 -3.82
N VAL A 106 -16.20 -11.34 -4.29
CA VAL A 106 -15.50 -12.45 -3.61
C VAL A 106 -14.96 -12.02 -2.24
N GLY A 107 -14.39 -10.81 -2.17
CA GLY A 107 -13.80 -10.26 -0.96
C GLY A 107 -14.82 -9.95 0.13
N ASN A 108 -16.09 -9.73 -0.21
CA ASN A 108 -17.11 -9.20 0.71
C ASN A 108 -18.22 -10.18 1.11
N CYS A 109 -18.09 -11.46 0.74
CA CYS A 109 -18.97 -12.51 1.25
C CYS A 109 -18.46 -13.06 2.60
N ARG A 110 -19.33 -13.59 3.45
CA ARG A 110 -18.92 -14.20 4.72
C ARG A 110 -18.23 -15.55 4.49
N LYS A 111 -17.42 -16.00 5.45
CA LYS A 111 -16.71 -17.28 5.38
C LYS A 111 -17.66 -18.49 5.39
N GLU A 112 -18.86 -18.32 5.91
CA GLU A 112 -19.93 -19.32 5.96
C GLU A 112 -20.62 -19.52 4.60
N ALA A 113 -20.53 -18.54 3.70
CA ALA A 113 -21.09 -18.65 2.36
C ALA A 113 -20.30 -19.69 1.55
N LYS A 114 -20.98 -20.72 1.07
CA LYS A 114 -20.38 -21.76 0.24
C LYS A 114 -19.87 -21.17 -1.07
N SER A 115 -18.56 -21.27 -1.27
CA SER A 115 -17.93 -20.98 -2.54
C SER A 115 -18.20 -22.11 -3.54
N PRO A 116 -18.47 -21.82 -4.83
CA PRO A 116 -18.53 -22.85 -5.88
C PRO A 116 -17.15 -23.46 -6.18
N ILE A 117 -16.06 -22.87 -5.67
CA ILE A 117 -14.71 -23.40 -5.87
C ILE A 117 -14.47 -24.59 -4.94
N HIS A 118 -14.13 -25.74 -5.52
CA HIS A 118 -13.73 -26.93 -4.77
C HIS A 118 -12.29 -26.84 -4.23
N ASP A 119 -11.37 -26.25 -5.00
CA ASP A 119 -9.96 -26.10 -4.62
C ASP A 119 -9.51 -24.62 -4.64
N CYS A 120 -9.65 -23.96 -3.49
CA CYS A 120 -9.21 -22.58 -3.32
C CYS A 120 -7.69 -22.41 -3.43
N LEU A 121 -6.91 -23.47 -3.18
CA LEU A 121 -5.45 -23.42 -3.26
C LEU A 121 -5.00 -23.38 -4.71
N ALA A 122 -5.54 -24.29 -5.53
CA ALA A 122 -5.28 -24.32 -6.96
C ALA A 122 -5.71 -23.02 -7.64
N LEU A 123 -6.90 -22.49 -7.31
CA LEU A 123 -7.34 -21.22 -7.88
C LEU A 123 -6.40 -20.07 -7.53
N LEU A 124 -5.96 -19.98 -6.27
CA LEU A 124 -5.04 -18.93 -5.83
C LEU A 124 -3.75 -18.94 -6.67
N GLN A 125 -3.17 -20.12 -6.88
CA GLN A 125 -1.96 -20.30 -7.70
C GLN A 125 -2.23 -19.94 -9.17
N GLN A 126 -3.35 -20.42 -9.74
CA GLN A 126 -3.74 -20.11 -11.12
C GLN A 126 -3.90 -18.61 -11.36
N LEU A 127 -4.50 -17.88 -10.42
CA LEU A 127 -4.65 -16.42 -10.54
C LEU A 127 -3.29 -15.71 -10.43
N GLY A 128 -2.40 -16.20 -9.56
CA GLY A 128 -1.04 -15.66 -9.43
C GLY A 128 -0.21 -15.88 -10.69
N ASP A 129 -0.23 -17.10 -11.22
CA ASP A 129 0.48 -17.46 -12.44
C ASP A 129 -0.09 -16.71 -13.65
N ARG A 130 -1.42 -16.55 -13.74
CA ARG A 130 -2.05 -15.71 -14.77
C ARG A 130 -1.50 -14.28 -14.78
N LEU A 131 -1.29 -13.68 -13.61
CA LEU A 131 -0.73 -12.33 -13.51
C LEU A 131 0.73 -12.29 -13.99
N ILE A 132 1.54 -13.24 -13.54
CA ILE A 132 2.98 -13.30 -13.79
C ILE A 132 3.32 -13.66 -15.25
N ASP A 133 2.57 -14.61 -15.80
CA ASP A 133 2.73 -15.13 -17.16
C ASP A 133 1.95 -14.28 -18.18
N SER A 134 1.19 -13.27 -17.73
CA SER A 134 0.59 -12.30 -18.62
C SER A 134 1.66 -11.56 -19.43
N ARG A 135 1.36 -11.28 -20.70
CA ARG A 135 2.18 -10.36 -21.48
C ARG A 135 2.07 -8.97 -20.85
N SER A 136 3.02 -8.08 -21.12
CA SER A 136 3.11 -6.73 -20.54
C SER A 136 1.90 -5.80 -20.77
N ASN A 137 0.81 -6.28 -21.37
CA ASN A 137 -0.40 -5.54 -21.72
C ASN A 137 -1.55 -5.63 -20.68
N MET A 138 -1.38 -6.36 -19.57
CA MET A 138 -2.41 -6.44 -18.53
C MET A 138 -2.59 -5.09 -17.82
N LEU A 139 -3.84 -4.60 -17.74
CA LEU A 139 -4.15 -3.28 -17.18
C LEU A 139 -3.94 -3.24 -15.66
N SER A 140 -3.60 -2.06 -15.14
CA SER A 140 -3.35 -1.86 -13.70
C SER A 140 -4.53 -2.29 -12.82
N THR A 141 -5.75 -2.01 -13.28
CA THR A 141 -7.03 -2.39 -12.65
C THR A 141 -7.22 -3.90 -12.57
N GLN A 142 -6.87 -4.62 -13.64
CA GLN A 142 -6.94 -6.09 -13.66
C GLN A 142 -5.91 -6.71 -12.72
N LYS A 143 -4.67 -6.21 -12.74
CA LYS A 143 -3.60 -6.67 -11.83
C LYS A 143 -4.05 -6.54 -10.37
N MET A 144 -4.60 -5.37 -10.03
CA MET A 144 -5.15 -5.10 -8.69
C MET A 144 -6.32 -6.00 -8.35
N ALA A 145 -7.22 -6.27 -9.30
CA ALA A 145 -8.35 -7.16 -9.07
C ALA A 145 -7.92 -8.60 -8.77
N LEU A 146 -6.92 -9.12 -9.48
CA LEU A 146 -6.34 -10.43 -9.22
C LEU A 146 -5.73 -10.52 -7.83
N VAL A 147 -4.83 -9.60 -7.48
CA VAL A 147 -4.13 -9.67 -6.18
C VAL A 147 -5.05 -9.44 -4.99
N ARG A 148 -6.08 -8.59 -5.12
CA ARG A 148 -7.15 -8.46 -4.11
C ARG A 148 -7.94 -9.74 -3.91
N THR A 149 -8.21 -10.46 -5.00
CA THR A 149 -8.91 -11.75 -4.96
C THR A 149 -8.04 -12.82 -4.29
N ILE A 150 -6.80 -12.99 -4.76
CA ILE A 150 -5.78 -13.89 -4.20
C ILE A 150 -5.62 -13.64 -2.69
N ALA A 151 -5.46 -12.39 -2.30
CA ALA A 151 -5.32 -12.00 -0.91
C ALA A 151 -6.57 -12.29 -0.07
N SER A 152 -7.77 -12.06 -0.63
CA SER A 152 -9.03 -12.39 0.04
C SER A 152 -9.16 -13.90 0.26
N ILE A 153 -8.78 -14.72 -0.72
CA ILE A 153 -8.77 -16.18 -0.60
C ILE A 153 -7.78 -16.61 0.49
N ALA A 154 -6.53 -16.13 0.44
CA ALA A 154 -5.50 -16.47 1.41
C ALA A 154 -5.90 -16.09 2.86
N ASN A 155 -6.56 -14.95 3.03
CA ASN A 155 -6.99 -14.47 4.33
C ASN A 155 -8.22 -15.23 4.88
N LYS A 156 -9.23 -15.46 4.04
CA LYS A 156 -10.56 -15.93 4.48
C LYS A 156 -10.75 -17.43 4.39
N CYS A 157 -10.02 -18.13 3.52
CA CYS A 157 -10.17 -19.57 3.35
C CYS A 157 -9.78 -20.32 4.64
N SER A 158 -10.72 -21.09 5.17
CA SER A 158 -10.56 -21.89 6.39
C SER A 158 -9.72 -23.15 6.20
N HIS A 159 -9.21 -23.42 4.99
CA HIS A 159 -8.41 -24.61 4.72
C HIS A 159 -7.13 -24.61 5.57
N PRO A 160 -6.86 -25.66 6.39
CA PRO A 160 -5.72 -25.68 7.32
C PRO A 160 -4.36 -25.50 6.64
N GLN A 161 -4.19 -26.06 5.43
CA GLN A 161 -2.92 -26.00 4.69
C GLN A 161 -2.69 -24.68 3.94
N MET A 162 -3.64 -23.72 3.97
CA MET A 162 -3.52 -22.48 3.21
C MET A 162 -2.20 -21.71 3.47
N PRO A 163 -1.74 -21.51 4.72
CA PRO A 163 -0.48 -20.82 4.99
C PRO A 163 0.73 -21.56 4.39
N GLU A 164 0.81 -22.88 4.56
CA GLU A 164 1.87 -23.72 4.03
C GLU A 164 1.87 -23.75 2.51
N THR A 165 0.71 -23.83 1.86
CA THR A 165 0.60 -23.80 0.40
C THR A 165 1.02 -22.45 -0.17
N VAL A 166 0.63 -21.34 0.46
CA VAL A 166 1.09 -20.00 0.05
C VAL A 166 2.61 -19.89 0.19
N LYS A 167 3.17 -20.40 1.30
CA LYS A 167 4.63 -20.44 1.51
C LYS A 167 5.32 -21.28 0.44
N LEU A 168 4.80 -22.47 0.12
CA LEU A 168 5.36 -23.34 -0.91
C LEU A 168 5.29 -22.68 -2.29
N TYR A 169 4.15 -22.09 -2.65
CA TYR A 169 3.99 -21.35 -3.91
C TYR A 169 4.98 -20.19 -4.01
N ALA A 170 5.17 -19.44 -2.93
CA ALA A 170 6.16 -18.38 -2.89
C ALA A 170 7.57 -18.92 -3.13
N GLN A 171 7.94 -20.02 -2.48
CA GLN A 171 9.27 -20.63 -2.61
C GLN A 171 9.52 -21.27 -3.97
N SER A 172 8.53 -21.96 -4.53
CA SER A 172 8.68 -22.73 -5.78
C SER A 172 8.51 -21.88 -7.04
N ARG A 173 7.74 -20.79 -6.96
CA ARG A 173 7.37 -19.97 -8.13
C ARG A 173 7.81 -18.52 -7.99
N LEU A 174 7.39 -17.82 -6.93
CA LEU A 174 7.59 -16.37 -6.82
C LEU A 174 9.05 -15.99 -6.58
N VAL A 175 9.73 -16.67 -5.65
CA VAL A 175 11.13 -16.40 -5.27
C VAL A 175 12.10 -16.61 -6.45
N PRO A 176 12.03 -17.72 -7.22
CA PRO A 176 12.87 -17.88 -8.40
C PRO A 176 12.71 -16.73 -9.41
N ILE A 177 11.47 -16.31 -9.68
CA ILE A 177 11.18 -15.21 -10.62
C ILE A 177 11.77 -13.91 -10.10
N LEU A 178 11.55 -13.60 -8.82
CA LEU A 178 12.07 -12.40 -8.19
C LEU A 178 13.60 -12.32 -8.30
N LYS A 179 14.31 -13.42 -8.03
CA LYS A 179 15.78 -13.45 -7.96
C LYS A 179 16.47 -13.58 -9.31
N ASP A 180 15.89 -14.28 -10.27
CA ASP A 180 16.53 -14.55 -11.56
C ASP A 180 16.19 -13.46 -12.60
N GLY A 181 16.92 -12.35 -12.54
CA GLY A 181 16.82 -11.26 -13.50
C GLY A 181 17.31 -11.61 -14.92
N ALA A 182 18.01 -12.74 -15.10
CA ALA A 182 18.49 -13.16 -16.41
C ALA A 182 17.39 -13.90 -17.18
N SER A 183 16.62 -14.75 -16.50
CA SER A 183 15.55 -15.54 -17.11
C SER A 183 14.21 -14.82 -17.16
N TYR A 184 13.96 -13.85 -16.28
CA TYR A 184 12.66 -13.18 -16.18
C TYR A 184 12.73 -11.67 -16.43
N PRO A 185 11.86 -11.12 -17.30
CA PRO A 185 11.82 -9.70 -17.58
C PRO A 185 11.31 -8.91 -16.37
N GLY A 186 11.70 -7.62 -16.30
CA GLY A 186 11.36 -6.75 -15.17
C GLY A 186 9.86 -6.68 -14.84
N HIS A 187 8.97 -6.73 -15.84
CA HIS A 187 7.52 -6.71 -15.59
C HIS A 187 7.03 -7.96 -14.85
N SER A 188 7.48 -9.16 -15.24
CA SER A 188 7.09 -10.41 -14.55
C SER A 188 7.62 -10.44 -13.11
N ARG A 189 8.78 -9.82 -12.88
CA ARG A 189 9.38 -9.68 -11.54
C ARG A 189 8.60 -8.68 -10.67
N LEU A 190 8.15 -7.58 -11.25
CA LEU A 190 7.20 -6.65 -10.60
C LEU A 190 5.87 -7.32 -10.27
N ASP A 191 5.36 -8.13 -11.19
CA ASP A 191 4.10 -8.87 -11.01
C ASP A 191 4.24 -9.93 -9.91
N ALA A 192 5.35 -10.68 -9.89
CA ALA A 192 5.67 -11.60 -8.79
C ALA A 192 5.83 -10.88 -7.44
N CYS A 193 6.43 -9.69 -7.44
CA CYS A 193 6.52 -8.81 -6.27
C CYS A 193 5.13 -8.41 -5.77
N LEU A 194 4.24 -8.00 -6.68
CA LEU A 194 2.86 -7.62 -6.37
C LEU A 194 2.07 -8.79 -5.78
N VAL A 195 2.17 -10.00 -6.36
CA VAL A 195 1.55 -11.21 -5.78
C VAL A 195 2.12 -11.48 -4.38
N THR A 196 3.44 -11.42 -4.23
CA THR A 196 4.13 -11.69 -2.96
C THR A 196 3.67 -10.73 -1.85
N ILE A 197 3.64 -9.41 -2.11
CA ILE A 197 3.30 -8.44 -1.08
C ILE A 197 1.83 -8.52 -0.65
N TRP A 198 0.91 -8.84 -1.57
CA TRP A 198 -0.52 -9.00 -1.27
C TRP A 198 -0.81 -10.29 -0.50
N LEU A 199 -0.12 -11.38 -0.82
CA LEU A 199 -0.16 -12.61 -0.04
C LEU A 199 0.44 -12.41 1.37
N ALA A 200 1.58 -11.71 1.46
CA ALA A 200 2.18 -11.35 2.74
C ALA A 200 1.18 -10.52 3.57
N LYS A 201 0.59 -9.46 3.00
CA LYS A 201 -0.44 -8.65 3.64
C LYS A 201 -1.60 -9.50 4.17
N ALA A 202 -2.16 -10.38 3.33
CA ALA A 202 -3.27 -11.26 3.70
C ALA A 202 -2.95 -12.15 4.91
N LEU A 203 -1.77 -12.77 4.92
CA LEU A 203 -1.31 -13.67 5.98
C LEU A 203 -0.94 -12.91 7.26
N LEU A 204 -0.32 -11.72 7.15
CA LEU A 204 0.01 -10.86 8.29
C LEU A 204 -1.24 -10.35 8.99
N ILE A 205 -2.22 -9.88 8.22
CA ILE A 205 -3.55 -9.49 8.72
C ILE A 205 -4.22 -10.69 9.40
N ARG A 206 -4.14 -11.88 8.82
CA ARG A 206 -4.63 -13.14 9.43
C ARG A 206 -3.85 -13.59 10.66
N GLY A 207 -2.63 -13.08 10.85
CA GLY A 207 -1.72 -13.44 11.93
C GLY A 207 -0.98 -14.77 11.76
N GLN A 208 -0.70 -15.15 10.52
CA GLN A 208 0.07 -16.35 10.17
C GLN A 208 1.55 -16.02 10.01
N ALA A 209 2.42 -16.87 10.55
CA ALA A 209 3.88 -16.68 10.51
C ALA A 209 4.45 -16.67 9.07
N ALA A 210 3.85 -17.43 8.15
CA ALA A 210 4.24 -17.45 6.74
C ALA A 210 4.23 -16.05 6.09
N GLY A 211 3.41 -15.11 6.58
CA GLY A 211 3.44 -13.73 6.13
C GLY A 211 4.78 -13.03 6.44
N MET A 212 5.40 -13.31 7.58
CA MET A 212 6.72 -12.77 7.95
C MET A 212 7.84 -13.36 7.08
N ASP A 213 7.74 -14.66 6.76
CA ASP A 213 8.69 -15.30 5.84
C ASP A 213 8.70 -14.61 4.48
N MET A 214 7.51 -14.24 3.96
CA MET A 214 7.39 -13.50 2.71
C MET A 214 7.96 -12.08 2.79
N LEU A 215 7.82 -11.40 3.93
CA LEU A 215 8.47 -10.11 4.14
C LEU A 215 10.00 -10.23 4.13
N ASN A 216 10.56 -11.30 4.70
CA ASN A 216 12.00 -11.53 4.66
C ASN A 216 12.51 -11.67 3.22
N VAL A 217 11.78 -12.41 2.38
CA VAL A 217 12.06 -12.49 0.94
C VAL A 217 12.08 -11.09 0.32
N MET A 218 11.05 -10.28 0.56
CA MET A 218 10.97 -8.92 0.02
C MET A 218 12.12 -8.03 0.50
N MET A 219 12.52 -8.14 1.76
CA MET A 219 13.67 -7.40 2.30
C MET A 219 15.01 -7.88 1.73
N ASP A 220 15.14 -9.17 1.37
CA ASP A 220 16.33 -9.68 0.69
C ASP A 220 16.46 -9.09 -0.72
N MET A 221 15.34 -8.88 -1.39
CA MET A 221 15.32 -8.27 -2.73
C MET A 221 15.81 -6.82 -2.75
N LEU A 222 15.70 -6.08 -1.65
CA LEU A 222 16.21 -4.70 -1.53
C LEU A 222 17.75 -4.63 -1.61
N SER A 223 18.42 -5.75 -1.30
CA SER A 223 19.88 -5.87 -1.37
C SER A 223 20.38 -6.18 -2.79
N ILE A 224 19.49 -6.35 -3.76
CA ILE A 224 19.89 -6.55 -5.15
C ILE A 224 20.08 -5.16 -5.79
N PRO A 225 21.26 -4.86 -6.39
CA PRO A 225 21.58 -3.56 -6.94
C PRO A 225 20.93 -3.35 -8.33
N GLU A 226 19.61 -3.46 -8.37
CA GLU A 226 18.82 -3.35 -9.59
C GLU A 226 17.79 -2.22 -9.48
N PRO A 227 17.38 -1.58 -10.61
CA PRO A 227 16.36 -0.54 -10.60
C PRO A 227 15.05 -0.96 -9.92
N LEU A 228 14.72 -2.25 -10.04
CA LEU A 228 13.53 -2.88 -9.47
C LEU A 228 13.44 -2.74 -7.94
N ALA A 229 14.56 -2.62 -7.24
CA ALA A 229 14.58 -2.57 -5.78
C ALA A 229 13.82 -1.36 -5.20
N LEU A 230 13.72 -0.26 -5.95
CA LEU A 230 12.93 0.90 -5.54
C LEU A 230 11.41 0.63 -5.65
N ASP A 231 10.96 -0.04 -6.69
CA ASP A 231 9.57 -0.47 -6.83
C ASP A 231 9.20 -1.47 -5.73
N ILE A 232 10.12 -2.38 -5.40
CA ILE A 232 9.98 -3.31 -4.27
C ILE A 232 9.89 -2.53 -2.95
N ALA A 233 10.75 -1.54 -2.72
CA ALA A 233 10.67 -0.70 -1.53
C ALA A 233 9.32 0.03 -1.43
N GLN A 234 8.82 0.57 -2.55
CA GLN A 234 7.50 1.21 -2.62
C GLN A 234 6.35 0.24 -2.34
N SER A 235 6.48 -1.03 -2.72
CA SER A 235 5.44 -2.04 -2.47
C SER A 235 5.14 -2.23 -0.97
N PHE A 236 6.07 -1.92 -0.06
CA PHE A 236 5.83 -1.99 1.39
C PHE A 236 4.69 -1.07 1.88
N THR A 237 4.32 -0.04 1.11
CA THR A 237 3.12 0.78 1.37
C THR A 237 1.85 -0.07 1.45
N VAL A 238 1.75 -1.10 0.61
CA VAL A 238 0.60 -2.00 0.50
C VAL A 238 0.31 -2.68 1.83
N LEU A 239 1.33 -3.00 2.63
CA LEU A 239 1.18 -3.78 3.87
C LEU A 239 0.31 -3.09 4.93
N LEU A 240 0.40 -1.76 5.01
CA LEU A 240 -0.15 -0.98 6.11
C LEU A 240 -1.32 -0.08 5.69
N GLN A 241 -1.41 0.26 4.40
CA GLN A 241 -2.55 0.95 3.85
C GLN A 241 -3.78 0.05 3.89
N ASP A 242 -4.89 0.61 4.37
CA ASP A 242 -6.17 -0.08 4.35
C ASP A 242 -6.71 -0.09 2.91
N ASP A 243 -7.38 -1.17 2.50
CA ASP A 243 -8.05 -1.26 1.20
C ASP A 243 -9.56 -1.28 1.44
N GLU A 244 -10.31 -0.37 0.83
CA GLU A 244 -11.74 -0.21 1.11
C GLU A 244 -12.59 -1.39 0.62
N LEU A 245 -12.10 -2.15 -0.36
CA LEU A 245 -12.81 -3.27 -0.95
C LEU A 245 -12.55 -4.57 -0.21
N VAL A 246 -11.30 -4.85 0.19
CA VAL A 246 -10.88 -6.17 0.71
C VAL A 246 -10.02 -6.09 1.96
N LEU A 247 -9.85 -7.22 2.64
CA LEU A 247 -8.98 -7.38 3.82
C LEU A 247 -9.36 -6.48 5.01
N THR A 248 -10.62 -6.08 5.12
CA THR A 248 -11.14 -5.32 6.26
C THR A 248 -12.11 -6.17 7.09
N ARG A 249 -12.36 -5.75 8.33
CA ARG A 249 -13.43 -6.37 9.14
C ARG A 249 -14.80 -6.23 8.46
N ALA A 250 -15.03 -5.11 7.77
CA ALA A 250 -16.25 -4.88 7.00
C ALA A 250 -16.40 -5.90 5.86
N SER A 251 -15.29 -6.29 5.20
CA SER A 251 -15.27 -7.35 4.18
C SER A 251 -15.18 -8.78 4.77
N PHE A 252 -15.47 -8.96 6.07
CA PHE A 252 -15.38 -10.24 6.78
C PHE A 252 -13.99 -10.91 6.74
N ALA A 253 -12.93 -10.11 6.61
CA ALA A 253 -11.56 -10.61 6.68
C ALA A 253 -11.19 -11.00 8.13
N ASN A 254 -10.30 -11.99 8.26
CA ASN A 254 -9.69 -12.36 9.52
C ASN A 254 -8.60 -11.34 9.86
N VAL A 255 -8.93 -10.33 10.67
CA VAL A 255 -8.04 -9.21 11.02
C VAL A 255 -7.54 -9.31 12.46
N SER A 256 -6.28 -9.71 12.63
CA SER A 256 -5.54 -9.65 13.88
C SER A 256 -5.31 -8.20 14.29
N ILE A 257 -5.56 -7.86 15.57
CA ILE A 257 -5.53 -6.47 16.06
C ILE A 257 -4.13 -5.84 15.94
N LEU A 258 -3.07 -6.60 16.23
CA LEU A 258 -1.71 -6.09 16.39
C LEU A 258 -0.83 -6.32 15.15
N TYR A 259 -1.41 -6.59 13.98
CA TYR A 259 -0.60 -6.90 12.79
C TYR A 259 0.32 -5.75 12.37
N LYS A 260 -0.15 -4.49 12.45
CA LYS A 260 0.67 -3.30 12.14
C LYS A 260 1.87 -3.19 13.10
N GLN A 261 1.67 -3.46 14.39
CA GLN A 261 2.75 -3.47 15.39
C GLN A 261 3.74 -4.60 15.14
N ARG A 262 3.27 -5.82 14.82
CA ARG A 262 4.17 -6.94 14.48
C ARG A 262 5.03 -6.64 13.25
N ILE A 263 4.46 -6.01 12.22
CA ILE A 263 5.22 -5.56 11.05
C ILE A 263 6.29 -4.55 11.46
N PHE A 264 5.94 -3.58 12.30
CA PHE A 264 6.90 -2.60 12.83
C PHE A 264 8.07 -3.27 13.56
N TYR A 265 7.80 -4.10 14.57
CA TYR A 265 8.84 -4.74 15.38
C TYR A 265 9.69 -5.74 14.59
N HIS A 266 9.15 -6.30 13.51
CA HIS A 266 9.89 -7.21 12.63
C HIS A 266 10.75 -6.45 11.62
N CYS A 267 10.14 -5.56 10.82
CA CYS A 267 10.81 -4.94 9.68
C CYS A 267 11.78 -3.84 10.08
N ILE A 268 11.42 -2.98 11.06
CA ILE A 268 12.20 -1.76 11.32
C ILE A 268 13.63 -2.06 11.78
N PRO A 269 13.88 -2.94 12.77
CA PRO A 269 15.24 -3.27 13.17
C PRO A 269 16.07 -3.88 12.03
N ILE A 270 15.44 -4.75 11.22
CA ILE A 270 16.11 -5.42 10.09
C ILE A 270 16.51 -4.42 9.01
N LEU A 271 15.60 -3.53 8.62
CA LEU A 271 15.85 -2.54 7.57
C LEU A 271 16.91 -1.53 7.98
N ILE A 272 16.90 -1.08 9.23
CA ILE A 272 17.95 -0.18 9.76
C ILE A 272 19.30 -0.89 9.76
N SER A 273 19.38 -2.09 10.34
CA SER A 273 20.63 -2.85 10.41
C SER A 273 21.20 -3.14 9.01
N ARG A 274 20.35 -3.54 8.05
CA ARG A 274 20.76 -3.79 6.66
C ARG A 274 21.18 -2.52 5.92
N ALA A 275 20.60 -1.37 6.25
CA ALA A 275 21.03 -0.09 5.71
C ALA A 275 22.41 0.33 6.26
N GLU A 276 22.66 0.10 7.56
CA GLU A 276 23.94 0.39 8.20
C GLU A 276 25.07 -0.50 7.68
N SER A 277 24.78 -1.79 7.44
CA SER A 277 25.73 -2.76 6.91
C SER A 277 25.74 -2.83 5.37
N ALA A 278 25.09 -1.91 4.68
CA ALA A 278 24.95 -1.96 3.23
C ALA A 278 26.32 -1.80 2.54
N PRO A 279 26.64 -2.61 1.52
CA PRO A 279 27.94 -2.55 0.85
C PRO A 279 28.10 -1.33 -0.06
N ASN A 280 27.01 -0.65 -0.41
CA ASN A 280 27.02 0.57 -1.21
C ASN A 280 25.81 1.46 -0.90
N GLU A 281 25.89 2.71 -1.36
CA GLU A 281 24.85 3.73 -1.16
C GLU A 281 23.51 3.37 -1.81
N ALA A 282 23.51 2.67 -2.95
CA ALA A 282 22.27 2.29 -3.62
C ALA A 282 21.46 1.30 -2.78
N ILE A 283 22.11 0.27 -2.23
CA ILE A 283 21.46 -0.71 -1.35
C ILE A 283 21.03 -0.04 -0.04
N ARG A 284 21.88 0.83 0.53
CA ARG A 284 21.52 1.62 1.72
C ARG A 284 20.23 2.42 1.48
N TYR A 285 20.17 3.09 0.34
CA TYR A 285 19.02 3.88 -0.09
C TYR A 285 17.76 3.02 -0.24
N ASN A 286 17.86 1.83 -0.86
CA ASN A 286 16.73 0.91 -1.02
C ASN A 286 16.10 0.49 0.32
N HIS A 287 16.94 0.10 1.29
CA HIS A 287 16.48 -0.28 2.64
C HIS A 287 15.82 0.89 3.37
N LEU A 288 16.40 2.09 3.28
CA LEU A 288 15.83 3.30 3.90
C LEU A 288 14.57 3.78 3.18
N CYS A 289 14.41 3.54 1.88
CA CYS A 289 13.14 3.72 1.17
C CYS A 289 12.04 2.81 1.72
N ALA A 290 12.31 1.50 1.87
CA ALA A 290 11.33 0.57 2.41
C ALA A 290 10.97 0.91 3.86
N PHE A 291 11.97 1.23 4.69
CA PHE A 291 11.78 1.74 6.05
C PHE A 291 10.86 2.97 6.06
N SER A 292 11.12 3.94 5.18
CA SER A 292 10.34 5.17 5.09
C SER A 292 8.90 4.92 4.70
N TYR A 293 8.66 4.04 3.71
CA TYR A 293 7.31 3.66 3.30
C TYR A 293 6.53 2.92 4.41
N ILE A 294 7.19 2.14 5.26
CA ILE A 294 6.56 1.56 6.45
C ILE A 294 6.19 2.67 7.45
N ILE A 295 7.16 3.53 7.79
CA ILE A 295 6.97 4.58 8.80
C ILE A 295 5.82 5.52 8.45
N ILE A 296 5.71 6.00 7.20
CA ILE A 296 4.65 6.95 6.84
C ILE A 296 3.24 6.34 6.86
N ASN A 297 3.12 5.01 6.83
CA ASN A 297 1.83 4.30 6.81
C ASN A 297 1.47 3.66 8.16
N LEU A 298 2.33 3.79 9.18
CA LEU A 298 2.03 3.29 10.52
C LEU A 298 1.12 4.25 11.31
N PRO A 299 0.29 3.74 12.23
CA PRO A 299 -0.45 4.60 13.16
C PRO A 299 0.51 5.45 14.00
N ILE A 300 0.25 6.76 14.08
CA ILE A 300 1.10 7.73 14.80
C ILE A 300 1.42 7.28 16.23
N GLN A 301 0.46 6.66 16.92
CA GLN A 301 0.64 6.14 18.28
C GLN A 301 1.73 5.07 18.38
N VAL A 302 1.81 4.15 17.40
CA VAL A 302 2.84 3.11 17.36
C VAL A 302 4.23 3.74 17.18
N ILE A 303 4.31 4.74 16.30
CA ILE A 303 5.56 5.41 15.95
C ILE A 303 6.06 6.28 17.12
N THR A 304 5.16 7.03 17.78
CA THR A 304 5.52 8.00 18.83
C THR A 304 6.13 7.31 20.04
N ASN A 305 5.55 6.20 20.49
CA ASN A 305 6.01 5.45 21.67
C ASN A 305 7.35 4.71 21.46
N GLU A 306 7.81 4.63 20.22
CA GLU A 306 8.94 3.78 19.83
C GLU A 306 10.01 4.57 19.07
N VAL A 307 9.89 5.90 19.02
CA VAL A 307 10.73 6.74 18.16
C VAL A 307 12.21 6.62 18.49
N HIS A 308 12.56 6.47 19.77
CA HIS A 308 13.93 6.33 20.22
C HIS A 308 14.63 5.09 19.62
N LYS A 309 13.86 4.05 19.23
CA LYS A 309 14.40 2.82 18.63
C LYS A 309 14.79 2.96 17.16
N PHE A 310 14.24 3.95 16.46
CA PHE A 310 14.47 4.10 15.01
C PHE A 310 14.88 5.51 14.57
N ILE A 311 15.01 6.46 15.49
CA ILE A 311 15.30 7.87 15.18
C ILE A 311 16.58 8.04 14.35
N GLY A 312 17.62 7.25 14.60
CA GLY A 312 18.86 7.28 13.82
C GLY A 312 18.64 6.94 12.33
N GLY A 313 17.91 5.85 12.06
CA GLY A 313 17.49 5.47 10.70
C GLY A 313 16.55 6.50 10.06
N PHE A 314 15.69 7.12 10.85
CA PHE A 314 14.79 8.18 10.40
C PHE A 314 15.53 9.45 9.98
N ILE A 315 16.47 9.93 10.80
CA ILE A 315 17.32 11.08 10.47
C ILE A 315 18.16 10.77 9.23
N THR A 316 18.73 9.57 9.14
CA THR A 316 19.49 9.15 7.95
C THR A 316 18.62 9.17 6.71
N SER A 317 17.38 8.68 6.79
CA SER A 317 16.40 8.74 5.70
C SER A 317 16.13 10.18 5.26
N LEU A 318 15.88 11.11 6.20
CA LEU A 318 15.68 12.53 5.88
C LEU A 318 16.86 13.14 5.10
N ARG A 319 18.09 12.73 5.41
CA ARG A 319 19.31 13.27 4.79
C ARG A 319 19.54 12.77 3.37
N ILE A 320 19.24 11.49 3.10
CA ILE A 320 19.58 10.87 1.82
C ILE A 320 18.41 10.80 0.84
N MET A 321 17.16 10.88 1.31
CA MET A 321 15.98 10.66 0.47
C MET A 321 15.89 11.67 -0.68
N THR A 322 15.79 11.17 -1.91
CA THR A 322 15.69 12.03 -3.11
C THR A 322 14.26 12.09 -3.66
N LEU A 323 13.40 11.14 -3.28
CA LEU A 323 11.98 11.10 -3.64
C LEU A 323 11.21 12.16 -2.84
N SER A 324 10.85 13.26 -3.51
CA SER A 324 10.27 14.45 -2.86
C SER A 324 8.99 14.14 -2.09
N ASP A 325 8.07 13.35 -2.66
CA ASP A 325 6.78 13.05 -2.03
C ASP A 325 6.92 12.19 -0.77
N LEU A 326 7.85 11.22 -0.81
CA LEU A 326 8.20 10.40 0.34
C LEU A 326 8.89 11.24 1.42
N LEU A 327 9.84 12.11 1.03
CA LEU A 327 10.52 13.02 1.94
C LEU A 327 9.55 14.00 2.63
N ILE A 328 8.59 14.57 1.88
CA ILE A 328 7.54 15.42 2.43
C ILE A 328 6.70 14.63 3.44
N SER A 329 6.33 13.39 3.12
CA SER A 329 5.57 12.52 4.02
C SER A 329 6.34 12.21 5.31
N LEU A 330 7.65 11.95 5.22
CA LEU A 330 8.53 11.78 6.38
C LEU A 330 8.61 13.06 7.22
N LEU A 331 8.72 14.23 6.60
CA LEU A 331 8.75 15.51 7.31
C LEU A 331 7.45 15.77 8.08
N HIS A 332 6.30 15.45 7.49
CA HIS A 332 5.01 15.50 8.20
C HIS A 332 4.92 14.49 9.35
N VAL A 333 5.54 13.31 9.21
CA VAL A 333 5.67 12.36 10.33
C VAL A 333 6.55 12.99 11.42
N ALA A 334 7.69 13.56 11.07
CA ALA A 334 8.61 14.22 12.02
C ALA A 334 7.91 15.33 12.81
N GLU A 335 7.15 16.19 12.11
CA GLU A 335 6.35 17.27 12.69
C GLU A 335 5.37 16.76 13.75
N LYS A 336 4.76 15.59 13.55
CA LYS A 336 3.74 15.02 14.43
C LYS A 336 4.30 14.22 15.60
N ILE A 337 5.36 13.43 15.37
CA ILE A 337 5.83 12.45 16.36
C ILE A 337 6.91 13.00 17.27
N VAL A 338 7.86 13.77 16.72
CA VAL A 338 9.08 14.13 17.46
C VAL A 338 8.78 15.03 18.64
N PRO A 339 7.90 16.05 18.55
CA PRO A 339 7.59 16.89 19.70
C PRO A 339 7.12 16.08 20.90
N GLY A 340 6.26 15.08 20.68
CA GLY A 340 5.72 14.22 21.74
C GLY A 340 6.73 13.30 22.41
N ALA A 341 7.90 13.11 21.81
CA ALA A 341 8.89 12.13 22.24
C ALA A 341 10.28 12.74 22.50
N MET A 342 10.40 14.06 22.54
CA MET A 342 11.66 14.78 22.79
C MET A 342 12.39 14.29 24.05
N GLY A 343 11.66 13.93 25.11
CA GLY A 343 12.24 13.42 26.37
C GLY A 343 12.87 12.03 26.27
N GLU A 344 12.58 11.27 25.20
CA GLU A 344 13.16 9.95 24.95
C GLU A 344 14.39 9.99 24.04
N LEU A 345 14.68 11.15 23.45
CA LEU A 345 15.77 11.31 22.50
C LEU A 345 17.07 11.74 23.21
N THR A 346 18.19 11.23 22.74
CA THR A 346 19.52 11.68 23.17
C THR A 346 19.84 13.06 22.59
N ILE A 347 20.79 13.76 23.22
CA ILE A 347 21.26 15.07 22.75
C ILE A 347 21.76 15.00 21.30
N GLU A 348 22.51 13.96 20.98
CA GLU A 348 23.05 13.73 19.64
C GLU A 348 21.96 13.53 18.59
N HIS A 349 20.88 12.79 18.93
CA HIS A 349 19.74 12.63 18.05
C HIS A 349 19.01 13.94 17.79
N VAL A 350 18.81 14.76 18.82
CA VAL A 350 18.17 16.08 18.66
C VAL A 350 19.01 16.99 17.79
N HIS A 351 20.33 17.06 18.03
CA HIS A 351 21.24 17.87 17.23
C HIS A 351 21.23 17.45 15.76
N SER A 352 21.38 16.14 15.51
CA SER A 352 21.41 15.58 14.15
C SER A 352 20.09 15.79 13.41
N LEU A 353 18.96 15.69 14.12
CA LEU A 353 17.65 15.97 13.54
C LEU A 353 17.50 17.45 13.17
N VAL A 354 17.88 18.36 14.08
CA VAL A 354 17.80 19.80 13.85
C VAL A 354 18.68 20.22 12.66
N GLU A 355 19.89 19.67 12.55
CA GLU A 355 20.77 19.90 11.41
C GLU A 355 20.16 19.41 10.09
N ALA A 356 19.57 18.20 10.09
CA ALA A 356 18.91 17.65 8.91
C ALA A 356 17.72 18.53 8.48
N LEU A 357 16.88 18.95 9.42
CA LEU A 357 15.73 19.82 9.15
C LEU A 357 16.15 21.22 8.68
N LEU A 358 17.21 21.79 9.25
CA LEU A 358 17.76 23.07 8.80
C LEU A 358 18.27 22.97 7.36
N MET A 359 19.10 21.97 7.06
CA MET A 359 19.63 21.76 5.70
C MET A 359 18.50 21.60 4.68
N LEU A 360 17.48 20.80 5.01
CA LEU A 360 16.31 20.63 4.15
C LEU A 360 15.49 21.92 4.02
N GLY A 361 15.35 22.70 5.09
CA GLY A 361 14.60 23.95 5.15
C GLY A 361 15.26 25.11 4.41
N THR A 362 16.59 25.16 4.35
CA THR A 362 17.33 26.28 3.75
C THR A 362 17.83 26.01 2.34
N SER A 363 18.16 24.75 2.03
CA SER A 363 18.99 24.44 0.86
C SER A 363 18.36 23.46 -0.14
N ASN A 364 17.24 22.81 0.21
CA ASN A 364 16.61 21.86 -0.70
C ASN A 364 16.05 22.55 -1.96
N ARG A 365 16.23 21.93 -3.14
CA ARG A 365 15.74 22.48 -4.42
C ARG A 365 14.22 22.69 -4.45
N HIS A 366 13.46 21.82 -3.79
CA HIS A 366 12.00 21.80 -3.84
C HIS A 366 11.39 22.70 -2.78
N MET A 367 10.58 23.67 -3.22
CA MET A 367 9.93 24.64 -2.33
C MET A 367 9.08 23.97 -1.23
N ILE A 368 8.33 22.93 -1.59
CA ILE A 368 7.43 22.23 -0.67
C ILE A 368 8.22 21.47 0.41
N VAL A 369 9.37 20.88 0.06
CA VAL A 369 10.27 20.23 1.03
C VAL A 369 10.82 21.26 2.02
N ARG A 370 11.24 22.44 1.54
CA ARG A 370 11.72 23.51 2.42
C ARG A 370 10.64 23.96 3.42
N ILE A 371 9.41 24.12 2.95
CA ILE A 371 8.25 24.47 3.78
C ILE A 371 8.02 23.39 4.85
N ALA A 372 7.90 22.12 4.46
CA ALA A 372 7.64 21.02 5.38
C ALA A 372 8.75 20.86 6.43
N ALA A 373 10.02 21.05 6.03
CA ALA A 373 11.15 20.98 6.95
C ALA A 373 11.15 22.11 7.99
N LEU A 374 10.80 23.34 7.58
CA LEU A 374 10.67 24.47 8.51
C LEU A 374 9.47 24.31 9.45
N GLN A 375 8.38 23.69 8.99
CA GLN A 375 7.22 23.34 9.83
C GLN A 375 7.61 22.29 10.88
N ALA A 376 8.26 21.20 10.46
CA ALA A 376 8.77 20.18 11.38
C ALA A 376 9.77 20.77 12.39
N LEU A 377 10.69 21.64 11.95
CA LEU A 377 11.65 22.33 12.82
C LEU A 377 10.95 23.26 13.82
N SER A 378 9.87 23.93 13.40
CA SER A 378 9.07 24.78 14.27
C SER A 378 8.31 23.96 15.31
N ALA A 379 7.76 22.80 14.91
CA ALA A 379 7.01 21.92 15.80
C ALA A 379 7.83 21.40 16.99
N LEU A 380 9.16 21.28 16.84
CA LEU A 380 10.06 20.89 17.95
C LEU A 380 9.97 21.81 19.16
N THR A 381 9.61 23.08 18.95
CA THR A 381 9.52 24.11 20.00
C THR A 381 8.20 24.10 20.78
N THR A 382 7.22 23.32 20.34
CA THR A 382 5.84 23.35 20.89
C THR A 382 5.72 22.76 22.29
N ARG A 383 6.70 21.99 22.75
CA ARG A 383 6.78 21.47 24.13
C ARG A 383 7.97 22.10 24.83
N HIS A 384 7.68 22.86 25.88
CA HIS A 384 8.62 23.77 26.55
C HIS A 384 9.57 23.11 27.56
N ASP A 385 9.74 21.78 27.52
CA ASP A 385 10.36 21.06 28.65
C ASP A 385 11.90 20.94 28.56
N GLY A 386 12.58 21.67 27.66
CA GLY A 386 13.97 21.37 27.29
C GLY A 386 15.01 22.46 27.51
N THR A 387 15.83 22.33 28.56
CA THR A 387 17.17 22.97 28.66
C THR A 387 18.02 22.72 27.42
N LEU A 388 17.78 21.61 26.73
CA LEU A 388 18.50 21.17 25.56
C LEU A 388 18.22 22.02 24.31
N LEU A 389 16.95 22.34 24.03
CA LEU A 389 16.63 23.21 22.89
C LEU A 389 17.14 24.63 23.12
N HIS A 390 17.11 25.11 24.35
CA HIS A 390 17.70 26.39 24.74
C HIS A 390 19.20 26.48 24.37
N GLN A 391 19.97 25.41 24.55
CA GLN A 391 21.41 25.39 24.22
C GLN A 391 21.68 25.52 22.71
N ILE A 392 20.86 24.89 21.86
CA ILE A 392 21.05 24.91 20.41
C ILE A 392 20.33 26.07 19.71
N ALA A 393 19.34 26.69 20.36
CA ALA A 393 18.51 27.74 19.78
C ALA A 393 19.29 28.91 19.15
N PRO A 394 20.38 29.45 19.75
CA PRO A 394 21.15 30.53 19.13
C PRO A 394 21.73 30.16 17.75
N VAL A 395 22.15 28.90 17.58
CA VAL A 395 22.69 28.39 16.31
C VAL A 395 21.57 28.26 15.28
N VAL A 396 20.43 27.68 15.69
CA VAL A 396 19.26 27.51 14.82
C VAL A 396 18.71 28.85 14.34
N ILE A 397 18.53 29.82 15.24
CA ILE A 397 18.06 31.17 14.94
C ILE A 397 18.96 31.89 13.93
N ARG A 398 20.28 31.69 14.03
CA ARG A 398 21.25 32.26 13.08
C ARG A 398 21.11 31.60 11.71
N GLN A 399 21.04 30.28 11.64
CA GLN A 399 20.90 29.55 10.36
C GLN A 399 19.57 29.84 9.66
N LEU A 400 18.48 30.05 10.41
CA LEU A 400 17.17 30.42 9.87
C LEU A 400 17.17 31.75 9.10
N ALA A 401 18.19 32.61 9.26
CA ALA A 401 18.35 33.80 8.44
C ALA A 401 18.42 33.49 6.93
N ILE A 402 18.97 32.33 6.55
CA ILE A 402 19.03 31.89 5.15
C ILE A 402 17.61 31.68 4.60
N ALA A 403 16.73 31.04 5.36
CA ALA A 403 15.34 30.79 4.95
C ALA A 403 14.48 32.07 4.95
N LEU A 404 14.84 33.10 5.72
CA LEU A 404 14.19 34.41 5.67
C LEU A 404 14.44 35.15 4.37
N ASP A 405 15.58 34.89 3.72
CA ASP A 405 15.93 35.44 2.41
C ASP A 405 15.61 34.47 1.25
N ASP A 406 14.79 33.44 1.49
CA ASP A 406 14.42 32.48 0.45
C ASP A 406 13.73 33.19 -0.73
N LYS A 407 14.05 32.80 -1.96
CA LYS A 407 13.43 33.36 -3.19
C LYS A 407 11.90 33.28 -3.25
N LYS A 408 11.25 32.41 -2.48
CA LYS A 408 9.79 32.20 -2.46
C LYS A 408 9.14 32.79 -1.21
N ARG A 409 8.14 33.66 -1.41
CA ARG A 409 7.37 34.31 -0.34
C ARG A 409 6.75 33.31 0.66
N GLN A 410 6.26 32.17 0.18
CA GLN A 410 5.67 31.15 1.04
C GLN A 410 6.69 30.53 2.01
N VAL A 411 7.93 30.29 1.56
CA VAL A 411 9.01 29.80 2.42
C VAL A 411 9.37 30.85 3.46
N ARG A 412 9.57 32.10 3.05
CA ARG A 412 9.86 33.22 3.96
C ARG A 412 8.81 33.36 5.06
N ARG A 413 7.52 33.23 4.71
CA ARG A 413 6.41 33.29 5.69
C ARG A 413 6.56 32.22 6.78
N VAL A 414 6.83 30.98 6.38
CA VAL A 414 7.00 29.86 7.33
C VAL A 414 8.29 30.03 8.13
N ALA A 415 9.37 30.52 7.51
CA ALA A 415 10.63 30.80 8.17
C ALA A 415 10.51 31.88 9.26
N VAL A 416 9.71 32.95 9.04
CA VAL A 416 9.43 33.98 10.05
C VAL A 416 8.77 33.35 11.28
N THR A 417 7.72 32.55 11.09
CA THR A 417 7.04 31.86 12.19
C THR A 417 7.97 30.89 12.91
N CYS A 418 8.72 30.07 12.15
CA CYS A 418 9.68 29.13 12.71
C CYS A 418 10.70 29.86 13.59
N ARG A 419 11.34 30.91 13.06
CA ARG A 419 12.35 31.68 13.80
C ARG A 419 11.78 32.36 15.04
N ALA A 420 10.56 32.89 14.98
CA ALA A 420 9.89 33.48 16.14
C ALA A 420 9.69 32.46 17.26
N ASN A 421 9.25 31.24 16.94
CA ASN A 421 9.07 30.17 17.93
C ASN A 421 10.41 29.75 18.57
N TRP A 422 11.48 29.69 17.77
CA TRP A 422 12.83 29.41 18.29
C TRP A 422 13.39 30.54 19.15
N PHE A 423 13.10 31.81 18.82
CA PHE A 423 13.44 32.96 19.67
C PHE A 423 12.75 32.90 21.04
N ALA A 424 11.49 32.45 21.09
CA ALA A 424 10.74 32.33 22.33
C ALA A 424 11.33 31.30 23.32
N LEU A 425 12.25 30.43 22.88
CA LEU A 425 12.95 29.48 23.76
C LEU A 425 14.08 30.12 24.57
N ILE A 426 14.57 31.29 24.17
CA ILE A 426 15.72 31.98 24.80
C ILE A 426 15.35 33.36 25.36
N GLN A 427 14.06 33.68 25.37
CA GLN A 427 13.47 34.81 26.10
C GLN A 427 13.04 34.33 27.47
#